data_AF-A0A7M3XVZ9-F1
#
_entry.id   AF-A0A7M3XVZ9-F1
#
_cell.length_a   1.000
_cell.length_b   1.000
_cell.length_c   1.000
_cell.angle_alpha   90.00
_cell.angle_beta   90.00
_cell.angle_gamma   90.00
#
_symmetry.space_group_name_H-M   'P 1'
#
loop_
_entity.id
_entity.type
_entity.pdbx_description
1 polymer ?
#
loop_
_entity_poly.entity_id
_entity_poly.type
_entity_poly.pdbx_seq_one_letter_code
_entity_poly.pdbx_strand_id
1 'polypeptide(L)' 'MKDIDWDALTFSLTPTDWMYVAEVNAGEAWMPGSLQPFANFSISPAAGVLNYGQGLFEGMKAYRTEADRIVFFRPEENAR' A
#
# COMPACT_ATOMS: atom_id res chain seq x y z
N MET A 1 11.48 14.90 -12.00
CA MET A 1 10.53 13.79 -12.27
C MET A 1 11.38 12.57 -12.54
N LYS A 2 11.10 11.41 -11.94
CA LYS A 2 11.83 10.18 -12.26
C LYS A 2 11.60 9.87 -13.75
N ASP A 3 12.66 9.49 -14.45
CA ASP A 3 12.57 9.04 -15.83
C ASP A 3 12.03 7.60 -15.82
N ILE A 4 10.79 7.42 -16.27
CA ILE A 4 10.09 6.13 -16.26
C ILE A 4 9.89 5.71 -17.71
N ASP A 5 10.49 4.57 -18.08
CA ASP A 5 10.18 3.89 -19.33
C ASP A 5 8.83 3.17 -19.17
N TRP A 6 7.76 3.79 -19.68
CA TRP A 6 6.40 3.31 -19.55
C TRP A 6 6.14 2.00 -20.31
N ASP A 7 6.85 1.76 -21.41
CA ASP A 7 6.67 0.57 -22.26
C ASP A 7 7.37 -0.66 -21.66
N ALA A 8 8.40 -0.45 -20.84
CA ALA A 8 9.10 -1.51 -20.11
C ALA A 8 8.49 -1.85 -18.74
N LEU A 9 7.42 -1.16 -18.31
CA LEU A 9 6.79 -1.44 -17.02
C LEU A 9 6.20 -2.85 -16.98
N THR A 10 6.47 -3.54 -15.87
CA THR A 10 5.94 -4.87 -15.57
C THR A 10 5.13 -4.83 -14.28
N PHE A 11 4.49 -5.95 -13.91
CA PHE A 11 3.81 -6.08 -12.62
C PHE A 11 4.77 -6.42 -11.46
N SER A 12 6.06 -6.10 -11.59
CA SER A 12 7.04 -6.26 -10.52
C SER A 12 7.10 -5.02 -9.62
N LEU A 13 7.67 -5.17 -8.42
CA LEU A 13 7.82 -4.06 -7.48
C LEU A 13 8.73 -2.98 -8.08
N THR A 14 8.16 -1.83 -8.38
CA THR A 14 8.91 -0.58 -8.62
C THR A 14 8.72 0.31 -7.40
N PRO A 15 9.75 0.52 -6.56
CA PRO A 15 9.60 1.31 -5.34
C PRO A 15 9.14 2.74 -5.62
N THR A 16 8.09 3.14 -4.92
CA THR A 16 7.62 4.54 -4.87
C THR A 16 8.26 5.26 -3.69
N ASP A 17 8.13 6.59 -3.64
CA ASP A 17 8.84 7.39 -2.64
C ASP A 17 8.27 7.22 -1.22
N TRP A 18 6.97 6.91 -1.11
CA TRP A 18 6.22 6.94 0.14
C TRP A 18 5.29 5.72 0.29
N MET A 19 5.03 5.34 1.54
CA MET A 19 4.03 4.36 1.95
C MET A 19 3.21 4.89 3.13
N TYR A 20 1.95 4.45 3.25
CA TYR A 20 1.10 4.77 4.40
C TYR A 20 1.13 3.64 5.42
N VAL A 21 1.26 3.96 6.71
CA VAL A 21 1.28 2.97 7.79
C VAL A 21 0.42 3.43 8.96
N ALA A 22 -0.36 2.49 9.49
CA ALA A 22 -1.13 2.62 10.72
C ALA A 22 -0.90 1.38 11.58
N GLU A 23 -0.95 1.55 12.89
CA GLU A 23 -0.67 0.51 13.87
C GLU A 23 -1.81 0.42 14.89
N VAL A 24 -1.96 -0.75 15.51
CA VAL A 24 -2.97 -1.01 16.53
C VAL A 24 -2.47 -2.05 17.52
N ASN A 25 -2.79 -1.85 18.80
CA ASN A 25 -2.60 -2.88 19.81
C ASN A 25 -3.88 -3.70 19.98
N ALA A 26 -3.74 -4.94 20.44
CA ALA A 26 -4.88 -5.83 20.65
C ALA A 26 -5.90 -5.21 21.62
N GLY A 27 -7.13 -5.02 21.14
CA GLY A 27 -8.23 -4.45 21.93
C GLY A 27 -8.29 -2.92 21.96
N GLU A 28 -7.37 -2.23 21.28
CA GLU A 28 -7.36 -0.76 21.18
C GLU A 28 -7.94 -0.29 19.83
N ALA A 29 -8.27 1.00 19.77
CA ALA A 29 -8.59 1.65 18.49
C ALA A 29 -7.33 1.82 17.65
N TRP A 30 -7.49 1.84 16.32
CA TRP A 30 -6.40 2.16 15.41
C TRP A 30 -5.80 3.53 15.70
N MET A 31 -4.48 3.61 15.72
CA MET A 31 -3.77 4.88 15.79
C MET A 31 -3.90 5.60 14.44
N PRO A 32 -3.90 6.96 14.42
CA PRO A 32 -3.83 7.69 13.16
C PRO A 32 -2.62 7.25 12.35
N GLY A 33 -2.83 6.85 11.10
CA GLY A 33 -1.72 6.47 10.25
C GLY A 33 -0.99 7.68 9.67
N SER A 34 0.17 7.44 9.08
CA SER A 34 1.04 8.46 8.52
C SER A 34 1.68 8.02 7.21
N LEU A 35 1.97 9.00 6.34
CA LEU A 35 2.84 8.80 5.19
C LEU A 35 4.30 8.85 5.65
N GLN A 36 5.07 7.84 5.27
CA GLN A 36 6.48 7.72 5.57
C GLN A 36 7.26 7.22 4.34
N PRO A 37 8.58 7.49 4.24
CA PRO A 37 9.37 7.02 3.11
C PRO A 37 9.27 5.50 2.97
N PHE A 38 9.25 5.00 1.74
CA PHE A 38 9.22 3.56 1.50
C PHE A 38 10.44 2.88 2.15
N ALA A 39 10.19 1.91 3.03
CA ALA A 39 11.22 1.23 3.80
C ALA A 39 10.79 -0.20 4.20
N ASN A 40 11.76 -1.01 4.59
CA ASN A 40 11.49 -2.33 5.17
C ASN A 40 10.87 -2.21 6.57
N PHE A 41 10.00 -3.15 6.93
CA PHE A 41 9.47 -3.28 8.27
C PHE A 41 10.36 -4.17 9.15
N SER A 42 10.45 -3.84 10.44
CA SER A 42 10.97 -4.74 11.47
C SER A 42 9.80 -5.37 12.21
N ILE A 43 9.68 -6.68 12.16
CA ILE A 43 8.62 -7.43 12.84
C ILE A 43 9.20 -8.61 13.62
N SER A 44 8.51 -9.02 14.69
CA SER A 44 8.90 -10.21 15.45
C SER A 44 8.94 -11.44 14.53
N PRO A 45 9.97 -12.30 14.63
CA PRO A 45 9.97 -13.60 13.95
C PRO A 45 8.77 -14.48 14.31
N ALA A 46 8.14 -14.24 15.48
CA ALA A 46 6.93 -14.93 15.92
C ALA A 46 5.63 -14.28 15.43
N ALA A 47 5.68 -13.29 14.53
CA ALA A 47 4.48 -12.60 14.05
C ALA A 47 3.51 -13.57 13.36
N GLY A 48 2.21 -13.39 13.60
CA GLY A 48 1.15 -14.26 13.08
C GLY A 48 1.10 -14.30 11.54
N VAL A 49 1.43 -13.19 10.87
CA VAL A 49 1.54 -13.14 9.40
C VAL A 49 2.60 -14.10 8.85
N LEU A 50 3.70 -14.30 9.57
CA LEU A 50 4.82 -15.16 9.14
C LEU A 50 4.58 -16.64 9.43
N ASN A 51 3.91 -16.94 10.55
CA ASN A 51 3.81 -18.32 11.05
C ASN A 51 2.45 -18.96 10.80
N TYR A 52 1.39 -18.16 10.69
CA TYR A 52 0.01 -18.64 10.65
C TYR A 52 -0.83 -17.98 9.55
N GLY A 53 -0.20 -17.20 8.65
CA GLY A 53 -0.89 -16.56 7.53
C GLY A 53 -1.95 -15.54 7.95
N GLN A 54 -1.84 -14.98 9.16
CA GLN A 54 -2.78 -13.97 9.67
C GLN A 54 -2.51 -12.61 9.00
N GLY A 55 -2.87 -12.49 7.72
CA GLY A 55 -2.73 -11.29 6.92
C GLY A 55 -3.76 -11.27 5.80
N LEU A 56 -4.13 -10.06 5.39
CA LEU A 56 -5.04 -9.79 4.28
C LEU A 56 -4.48 -8.64 3.46
N PHE A 57 -4.87 -8.55 2.20
CA PHE A 57 -4.44 -7.49 1.30
C PHE A 57 -5.59 -7.08 0.39
N GLU A 58 -5.46 -5.88 -0.18
CA GLU A 58 -6.38 -5.33 -1.17
C GLU A 58 -5.64 -4.86 -2.42
N GLY A 59 -6.38 -4.75 -3.53
CA GLY A 59 -5.81 -4.42 -4.83
C GLY A 59 -6.67 -3.42 -5.60
N MET A 60 -6.17 -2.20 -5.76
CA MET A 60 -6.81 -1.14 -6.54
C MET A 60 -5.76 -0.39 -7.38
N LYS A 61 -6.22 0.27 -8.45
CA LYS A 61 -5.40 1.09 -9.34
C LYS A 61 -5.82 2.56 -9.30
N ALA A 62 -4.85 3.45 -9.40
CA ALA A 62 -5.03 4.86 -9.72
C ALA A 62 -4.80 5.05 -11.23
N TYR A 63 -5.65 5.84 -11.88
CA TYR A 63 -5.55 6.11 -13.32
C TYR A 63 -5.43 7.61 -13.56
N ARG A 64 -4.57 8.00 -14.50
CA ARG A 64 -4.53 9.37 -15.04
C ARG A 64 -5.47 9.45 -16.25
N THR A 65 -6.41 10.38 -16.20
CA THR A 65 -7.35 10.66 -17.30
C THR A 65 -6.73 11.58 -18.35
N GLU A 66 -7.33 11.67 -19.54
CA GLU A 66 -6.93 12.62 -20.60
C GLU A 66 -7.03 14.09 -20.14
N ALA A 67 -7.88 14.39 -19.15
CA ALA A 67 -7.99 15.71 -18.52
C ALA A 67 -7.00 15.91 -17.35
N ASP A 68 -5.94 15.11 -17.28
CA ASP A 68 -4.87 15.12 -16.27
C ASP A 68 -5.32 14.93 -14.80
N ARG A 69 -6.54 14.45 -14.58
CA ARG A 69 -7.04 14.07 -13.24
C ARG A 69 -6.59 12.66 -12.86
N ILE A 70 -6.29 12.44 -11.59
CA ILE A 70 -6.14 11.11 -11.00
C ILE A 70 -7.50 10.62 -10.50
N VAL A 71 -7.89 9.41 -10.87
CA VAL A 71 -9.15 8.78 -10.47
C VAL A 71 -8.92 7.37 -9.94
N PHE A 72 -9.82 6.94 -9.06
CA PHE A 72 -9.92 5.58 -8.53
C PHE A 72 -11.25 4.97 -8.97
N PHE A 73 -11.25 3.66 -9.21
CA PHE A 73 -12.48 2.94 -9.55
C PHE A 73 -13.02 2.23 -8.32
N ARG A 74 -14.14 2.75 -7.77
CA ARG A 74 -14.90 2.17 -6.65
C ARG A 74 -14.05 1.81 -5.41
N PRO A 75 -13.23 2.75 -4.87
CA PRO A 75 -12.41 2.48 -3.68
C PRO A 75 -13.21 1.99 -2.47
N GLU A 76 -14.47 2.38 -2.35
CA GLU A 76 -15.37 1.97 -1.26
C GLU A 76 -15.69 0.47 -1.30
N GLU A 77 -15.65 -0.18 -2.47
CA GLU A 77 -15.88 -1.62 -2.59
C GLU A 77 -14.66 -2.44 -2.18
N ASN A 78 -13.45 -1.91 -2.41
CA ASN A 78 -12.22 -2.49 -1.86
C ASN A 78 -12.15 -2.32 -0.34
N ALA A 79 -12.77 -1.27 0.21
CA ALA A 79 -12.71 -0.97 1.64
C ALA A 79 -13.76 -1.73 2.49
N ARG A 80 -14.65 -2.49 1.86
CA ARG A 80 -15.79 -3.15 2.49
C ARG A 80 -15.45 -4.54 3.02
#